data_AF-A0A914QVL7-F1
#
_entry.id   AF-A0A914QVL7-F1
#
_cell.length_a   1.000
_cell.length_b   1.000
_cell.length_c   1.000
_cell.angle_alpha   90.00
_cell.angle_beta   90.00
_cell.angle_gamma   90.00
#
_symmetry.space_group_name_H-M   'P 1'
#
loop_
_entity.id
_entity.type
_entity.pdbx_description
1 polymer ?
#
loop_
_entity_poly.entity_id
_entity_poly.type
_entity_poly.pdbx_seq_one_letter_code
_entity_poly.pdbx_strand_id
1 'polypeptide(L)'
;MPPSFWYPPDLDSIVPTFNDSQKRMIWRTKQNLDYAYLMIYAKYFFGFTDYYIQLEDDVISKMGYITAMTTFADSHKNWFACDFSKLGFIGKLFHTNDLPLISNFILLFYREKPVDWILDQLFLVKYCNHEEGGCIKKV
;
A
#
# COMPACT_ATOMS: atom_id res chain seq x y z
N MET A 1 16.97 -0.58 -0.03
CA MET A 1 16.47 -1.83 -0.63
C MET A 1 16.41 -2.90 0.45
N PRO A 2 15.35 -3.73 0.53
CA PRO A 2 15.29 -4.86 1.45
C PRO A 2 16.48 -5.81 1.28
N PRO A 3 16.96 -6.46 2.36
CA PRO A 3 18.03 -7.45 2.27
C PRO A 3 17.59 -8.67 1.46
N SER A 4 18.53 -9.41 0.87
CA SER A 4 18.23 -10.54 -0.03
C SER A 4 17.37 -11.62 0.64
N PHE A 5 17.56 -11.88 1.93
CA PHE A 5 16.79 -12.87 2.69
C PHE A 5 15.30 -12.51 2.85
N TRP A 6 14.91 -11.26 2.57
CA TRP A 6 13.51 -10.84 2.62
C TRP A 6 12.69 -11.47 1.49
N TYR A 7 13.32 -11.73 0.35
CA TYR A 7 12.62 -12.29 -0.80
C TYR A 7 12.61 -13.81 -0.71
N PRO A 8 11.49 -14.45 -1.10
CA PRO A 8 11.43 -15.89 -1.14
C PRO A 8 12.38 -16.43 -2.22
N PRO A 9 13.04 -17.58 -2.01
CA PRO A 9 14.06 -18.10 -2.92
C PRO A 9 13.51 -18.52 -4.28
N ASP A 10 12.20 -18.74 -4.37
CA ASP A 10 11.48 -19.21 -5.56
C ASP A 10 10.84 -18.06 -6.37
N LEU A 11 11.19 -16.80 -6.09
CA LEU A 11 10.59 -15.61 -6.73
C LEU A 11 10.60 -15.68 -8.27
N ASP A 12 11.67 -16.20 -8.86
CA ASP A 12 11.82 -16.31 -10.32
C ASP A 12 10.95 -17.41 -10.96
N SER A 13 10.45 -18.35 -10.14
CA SER A 13 9.64 -19.51 -10.58
C SER A 13 8.13 -19.30 -10.40
N ILE A 14 7.71 -18.10 -9.99
CA ILE A 14 6.31 -17.79 -9.75
C ILE A 14 5.51 -17.91 -11.06
N VAL A 15 4.39 -18.62 -11.00
CA VAL A 15 3.49 -18.83 -12.15
C VAL A 15 2.78 -17.51 -12.49
N PRO A 16 2.84 -17.04 -13.75
CA PRO A 16 2.14 -15.82 -14.15
C PRO A 16 0.62 -15.94 -14.04
N THR A 17 -0.01 -14.83 -13.64
CA THR A 17 -1.47 -14.69 -13.60
C THR A 17 -1.89 -13.41 -14.34
N PHE A 18 -3.20 -13.22 -14.57
CA PHE A 18 -3.76 -12.05 -15.27
C PHE A 18 -3.15 -11.75 -16.65
N ASN A 19 -2.69 -12.79 -17.34
CA ASN A 19 -2.02 -12.66 -18.65
C ASN A 19 -0.73 -11.81 -18.59
N ASP A 20 -0.12 -11.70 -17.41
CA ASP A 20 1.19 -11.08 -17.24
C ASP A 20 2.29 -11.95 -17.88
N SER A 21 3.35 -11.31 -18.37
CA SER A 21 4.60 -12.02 -18.67
C SER A 21 5.31 -12.44 -17.38
N GLN A 22 6.21 -13.43 -17.45
CA GLN A 22 7.03 -13.84 -16.30
C GLN A 22 7.73 -12.64 -15.65
N LYS A 23 8.33 -11.76 -16.46
CA LYS A 23 9.02 -10.56 -15.98
C LYS A 23 8.07 -9.63 -15.21
N ARG A 24 6.86 -9.42 -15.72
CA ARG A 24 5.85 -8.57 -15.07
C ARG A 24 5.33 -9.20 -13.78
N MET A 25 5.13 -10.52 -13.76
CA MET A 25 4.75 -11.28 -12.57
C MET A 25 5.78 -11.13 -11.45
N ILE A 26 7.07 -11.34 -11.77
CA ILE A 26 8.18 -11.18 -10.83
C ILE A 26 8.23 -9.74 -10.33
N TRP A 27 8.15 -8.76 -11.24
CA TRP A 27 8.21 -7.34 -10.91
C TRP A 27 7.11 -6.93 -9.92
N ARG A 28 5.84 -7.26 -10.19
CA ARG A 28 4.73 -6.88 -9.29
C ARG A 28 4.80 -7.60 -7.95
N THR A 29 5.27 -8.85 -7.94
CA THR A 29 5.45 -9.62 -6.69
C THR A 29 6.56 -9.01 -5.84
N LYS A 30 7.68 -8.65 -6.48
CA LYS A 30 8.78 -7.95 -5.81
C LYS A 30 8.32 -6.60 -5.25
N GLN A 31 7.57 -5.82 -6.03
CA GLN A 31 7.04 -4.53 -5.59
C GLN A 31 6.16 -4.65 -4.34
N ASN A 32 5.28 -5.65 -4.27
CA ASN A 32 4.49 -5.94 -3.07
C ASN A 32 5.38 -6.19 -1.85
N LEU A 33 6.42 -7.02 -2.00
CA LEU A 33 7.38 -7.31 -0.94
C LEU A 33 8.18 -6.07 -0.52
N ASP A 34 8.60 -5.25 -1.48
CA ASP A 34 9.34 -4.02 -1.23
C ASP A 34 8.52 -3.03 -0.38
N TYR A 35 7.25 -2.81 -0.74
CA TYR A 35 6.36 -1.92 -0.01
C TYR A 35 6.00 -2.46 1.37
N ALA A 36 5.72 -3.77 1.50
CA ALA A 36 5.50 -4.38 2.80
C ALA A 36 6.71 -4.20 3.73
N TYR A 37 7.92 -4.42 3.22
CA TYR A 37 9.15 -4.19 3.98
C TYR A 37 9.28 -2.72 4.43
N LEU A 38 9.05 -1.78 3.52
CA LEU A 38 9.15 -0.35 3.82
C LEU A 38 8.15 0.06 4.91
N MET A 39 6.92 -0.44 4.86
CA MET A 39 5.90 -0.17 5.88
C MET A 39 6.27 -0.78 7.24
N ILE A 40 6.77 -2.02 7.27
CA ILE A 40 7.24 -2.67 8.50
C ILE A 40 8.41 -1.89 9.09
N TYR A 41 9.38 -1.51 8.26
CA TYR A 41 10.52 -0.69 8.66
C TYR A 41 10.06 0.65 9.23
N ALA A 42 9.14 1.33 8.53
CA ALA A 42 8.58 2.61 8.98
C ALA A 42 7.89 2.47 10.33
N LYS A 43 7.07 1.42 10.54
CA LYS A 43 6.43 1.19 11.84
C LYS A 43 7.45 0.88 12.94
N TYR A 44 8.48 0.09 12.65
CA TYR A 44 9.48 -0.30 13.64
C TYR A 44 10.31 0.89 14.13
N PHE A 45 10.80 1.73 13.21
CA PHE A 45 11.70 2.84 13.54
C PHE A 45 10.99 4.16 13.82
N PHE A 46 9.83 4.38 13.20
CA PHE A 46 9.09 5.65 13.25
C PHE A 46 7.66 5.46 13.76
N GLY A 47 7.39 4.39 14.51
CA GLY A 47 6.06 4.06 15.00
C GLY A 47 5.40 5.09 15.93
N PHE A 48 6.13 6.14 16.30
CA PHE A 48 5.69 7.29 17.10
C PHE A 48 5.17 8.46 16.26
N THR A 49 5.33 8.45 14.93
CA THR A 49 4.76 9.48 14.06
C THR A 49 3.28 9.24 13.83
N ASP A 50 2.52 10.29 13.52
CA ASP A 50 1.09 10.17 13.26
C ASP A 50 0.80 9.52 11.90
N TYR A 51 1.61 9.86 10.90
CA TYR A 51 1.34 9.55 9.50
C TYR A 51 2.51 8.90 8.77
N TYR A 52 2.14 8.08 7.81
CA TYR A 52 3.01 7.50 6.79
C TYR A 52 2.47 7.85 5.41
N ILE A 53 3.35 8.26 4.49
CA ILE A 53 3.00 8.52 3.10
C ILE A 53 3.75 7.54 2.18
N GLN A 54 3.02 6.90 1.27
CA GLN A 54 3.62 6.09 0.21
C GLN A 54 3.91 6.98 -1.00
N LEU A 55 5.18 7.03 -1.42
CA LEU A 55 5.64 7.74 -2.62
C LEU A 55 6.54 6.83 -3.46
N GLU A 56 6.74 7.21 -4.73
CA GLU A 56 7.80 6.69 -5.60
C GLU A 56 8.93 7.71 -5.72
N ASP A 57 10.07 7.29 -6.27
CA ASP A 57 11.29 8.09 -6.39
C ASP A 57 11.23 9.17 -7.48
N ASP A 58 10.28 9.06 -8.41
CA ASP A 58 10.09 9.99 -9.53
C ASP A 58 8.96 11.02 -9.30
N VAL A 59 8.52 11.21 -8.05
CA VAL A 59 7.46 12.15 -7.70
C VAL A 59 7.99 13.57 -7.47
N ILE A 60 7.45 14.53 -8.23
CA ILE A 60 7.66 15.97 -8.00
C ILE A 60 6.41 16.58 -7.37
N SER A 61 6.54 17.08 -6.14
CA SER A 61 5.43 17.71 -5.42
C SER A 61 5.30 19.21 -5.71
N LYS A 62 4.07 19.74 -5.64
CA LYS A 62 3.84 21.19 -5.56
C LYS A 62 4.32 21.74 -4.21
N MET A 63 4.61 23.05 -4.17
CA MET A 63 4.93 23.73 -2.92
C MET A 63 3.78 23.59 -1.91
N GLY A 64 4.10 23.29 -0.65
CA GLY A 64 3.11 23.12 0.43
C GLY A 64 2.39 21.77 0.46
N TYR A 65 2.80 20.79 -0.36
CA TYR A 65 2.12 19.50 -0.49
C TYR A 65 1.92 18.78 0.85
N ILE A 66 2.98 18.64 1.67
CA ILE A 66 2.90 17.97 2.98
C ILE A 66 1.91 18.68 3.90
N THR A 67 2.00 20.01 4.01
CA THR A 67 1.09 20.81 4.85
C THR A 67 -0.37 20.65 4.42
N ALA A 68 -0.63 20.65 3.12
CA ALA A 68 -1.98 20.43 2.60
C ALA A 68 -2.50 19.03 2.95
N MET A 69 -1.65 17.99 2.83
CA MET A 69 -2.01 16.62 3.17
C MET A 69 -2.34 16.45 4.65
N THR A 70 -1.46 16.91 5.55
CA THR A 70 -1.67 16.77 7.00
C THR A 70 -2.88 17.58 7.46
N THR A 71 -3.06 18.81 6.94
CA THR A 71 -4.24 19.63 7.24
C THR A 71 -5.54 18.94 6.80
N PHE A 72 -5.56 18.35 5.60
CA PHE A 72 -6.72 17.60 5.13
C PHE A 72 -7.00 16.41 6.05
N ALA A 73 -5.97 15.61 6.36
CA ALA A 73 -6.07 14.44 7.23
C ALA A 73 -6.58 14.78 8.63
N ASP A 74 -6.06 15.84 9.25
CA ASP A 74 -6.45 16.29 10.59
C ASP A 74 -7.89 16.86 10.64
N SER A 75 -8.36 17.42 9.52
CA SER A 75 -9.73 17.97 9.43
C SER A 75 -10.83 16.90 9.30
N HIS A 76 -10.46 15.64 9.03
CA HIS A 76 -11.39 14.52 8.88
C HIS A 76 -11.25 13.54 10.05
N LYS A 77 -12.35 12.88 10.42
CA LYS A 77 -12.37 11.86 11.49
C LYS A 77 -12.62 10.48 10.90
N ASN A 78 -12.04 9.46 11.53
CA ASN A 78 -12.29 8.04 11.24
C ASN A 78 -12.03 7.64 9.78
N TRP A 79 -10.99 8.19 9.15
CA TRP A 79 -10.49 7.74 7.86
C TRP A 79 -9.43 6.65 8.04
N PHE A 80 -9.14 5.90 6.98
CA PHE A 80 -8.11 4.84 7.00
C PHE A 80 -7.04 5.05 5.93
N ALA A 81 -7.42 5.61 4.78
CA ALA A 81 -6.49 6.12 3.79
C ALA A 81 -7.02 7.46 3.24
N CYS A 82 -6.12 8.39 2.96
CA CYS A 82 -6.40 9.57 2.16
C CYS A 82 -5.62 9.50 0.85
N ASP A 83 -6.30 9.70 -0.27
CA ASP A 83 -5.73 9.63 -1.61
C ASP A 83 -5.39 11.02 -2.16
N PHE A 84 -4.11 11.29 -2.40
CA PHE A 84 -3.63 12.56 -2.98
C PHE A 84 -3.08 12.41 -4.41
N SER A 85 -3.21 11.22 -4.99
CA SER A 85 -2.90 10.92 -6.38
C SER A 85 -4.01 10.08 -7.01
N LYS A 86 -4.19 10.24 -8.33
CA LYS A 86 -5.07 9.36 -9.13
C LYS A 86 -4.37 8.09 -9.59
N LEU A 87 -3.05 7.98 -9.37
CA LEU A 87 -2.22 6.88 -9.85
C LEU A 87 -1.99 5.85 -8.75
N GLY A 88 -2.70 4.73 -8.83
CA GLY A 88 -2.42 3.51 -8.05
C GLY A 88 -2.09 3.76 -6.58
N PHE A 89 -0.91 3.28 -6.17
CA PHE A 89 -0.51 3.13 -4.77
C PHE A 89 0.20 4.38 -4.22
N ILE A 90 0.48 5.34 -5.10
CA ILE A 90 1.31 6.50 -4.84
C ILE A 90 0.44 7.61 -4.21
N GLY A 91 1.03 8.44 -3.35
CA GLY A 91 0.33 9.56 -2.75
C GLY A 91 -0.76 9.14 -1.77
N LYS A 92 -0.63 7.94 -1.19
CA LYS A 92 -1.53 7.45 -0.15
C LYS A 92 -0.98 7.79 1.22
N LEU A 93 -1.79 8.47 2.02
CA LEU A 93 -1.51 8.75 3.42
C LEU A 93 -2.25 7.75 4.30
N PHE A 94 -1.55 7.16 5.26
CA PHE A 94 -2.08 6.23 6.25
C PHE A 94 -1.69 6.70 7.65
N HIS A 95 -2.47 6.31 8.65
CA HIS A 95 -1.99 6.37 10.03
C HIS A 95 -0.84 5.38 10.22
N THR A 96 0.23 5.80 10.88
CA THR A 96 1.38 4.91 11.14
C THR A 96 0.96 3.67 11.93
N ASN A 97 -0.06 3.80 12.79
CA ASN A 97 -0.59 2.68 13.58
C ASN A 97 -1.36 1.64 12.74
N ASP A 98 -1.81 1.99 11.55
CA ASP A 98 -2.49 1.07 10.64
C ASP A 98 -1.52 0.28 9.74
N LEU A 99 -0.24 0.66 9.70
CA LEU A 99 0.76 0.01 8.86
C LEU A 99 0.86 -1.51 9.07
N PRO A 100 0.82 -2.06 10.31
CA PRO A 100 0.84 -3.51 10.50
C PRO A 100 -0.30 -4.24 9.79
N LEU A 101 -1.51 -3.67 9.80
CA LEU A 101 -2.66 -4.26 9.09
C LEU A 101 -2.39 -4.28 7.58
N ILE A 102 -1.95 -3.14 7.03
CA ILE A 102 -1.71 -2.98 5.60
C ILE A 102 -0.57 -3.90 5.13
N SER A 103 0.59 -3.86 5.81
CA SER A 103 1.75 -4.66 5.43
C SER A 103 1.46 -6.16 5.54
N ASN A 104 0.76 -6.61 6.58
CA ASN A 104 0.41 -8.01 6.73
C ASN A 104 -0.58 -8.47 5.65
N PHE A 105 -1.56 -7.63 5.30
CA PHE A 105 -2.48 -7.94 4.22
C PHE A 105 -1.76 -8.02 2.86
N ILE A 106 -0.79 -7.13 2.60
CA ILE A 106 0.09 -7.23 1.42
C ILE A 106 0.88 -8.55 1.45
N LEU A 107 1.48 -8.92 2.58
CA LEU A 107 2.25 -10.17 2.72
C LEU A 107 1.40 -11.44 2.59
N LEU A 108 0.11 -11.40 2.90
CA LEU A 108 -0.78 -12.54 2.67
C LEU A 108 -1.05 -12.77 1.17
N PHE A 109 -1.08 -11.70 0.38
CA PHE A 109 -1.51 -11.76 -1.03
C PHE A 109 -0.44 -11.31 -2.02
N TYR A 110 0.83 -11.21 -1.60
CA TYR A 110 1.91 -10.62 -2.40
C TYR A 110 2.15 -11.30 -3.75
N ARG A 111 1.84 -12.60 -3.88
CA ARG A 111 1.90 -13.33 -5.17
C ARG A 111 0.62 -13.14 -5.99
N GLU A 112 -0.51 -12.96 -5.32
CA GLU A 112 -1.83 -13.10 -5.93
C GLU A 112 -2.20 -11.93 -6.83
N LYS A 113 -1.95 -10.68 -6.41
CA LYS A 113 -2.39 -9.46 -7.10
C LYS A 113 -1.34 -8.34 -7.02
N PRO A 114 -1.36 -7.33 -7.90
CA PRO A 114 -0.57 -6.11 -7.69
C PRO A 114 -1.05 -5.34 -6.44
N VAL A 115 -0.16 -4.56 -5.81
CA VAL A 115 -0.41 -3.92 -4.50
C VAL A 115 -1.69 -3.08 -4.47
N ASP A 116 -1.99 -2.36 -5.54
CA ASP A 116 -3.19 -1.53 -5.67
C ASP A 116 -4.46 -2.32 -5.45
N TRP A 117 -4.52 -3.48 -6.11
CA TRP A 117 -5.67 -4.34 -6.05
C TRP A 117 -5.75 -5.03 -4.70
N ILE A 118 -4.61 -5.38 -4.09
CA ILE A 118 -4.58 -5.90 -2.73
C ILE A 118 -5.15 -4.87 -1.75
N LEU A 119 -4.77 -3.60 -1.87
CA LEU A 119 -5.29 -2.54 -1.02
C LEU A 119 -6.78 -2.28 -1.27
N ASP A 120 -7.25 -2.30 -2.51
CA ASP A 120 -8.68 -2.22 -2.81
C ASP A 120 -9.45 -3.37 -2.14
N GLN A 121 -8.91 -4.61 -2.14
CA GLN A 121 -9.50 -5.72 -1.39
C GLN A 121 -9.52 -5.47 0.12
N LEU A 122 -8.48 -4.86 0.69
CA LEU A 122 -8.48 -4.50 2.11
C LEU A 122 -9.59 -3.49 2.44
N PHE A 123 -9.83 -2.50 1.57
CA PHE A 123 -10.94 -1.57 1.77
C PHE A 123 -12.30 -2.26 1.69
N LEU A 124 -12.48 -3.19 0.75
CA LEU A 124 -13.71 -3.99 0.66
C LEU A 124 -13.94 -4.77 1.96
N VAL A 125 -12.91 -5.45 2.48
CA VAL A 125 -13.00 -6.21 3.73
C VAL A 125 -13.30 -5.32 4.94
N LYS A 126 -12.73 -4.11 5.02
CA LYS A 126 -12.96 -3.20 6.17
C LYS A 126 -14.33 -2.54 6.16
N TYR A 127 -14.87 -2.21 5.00
CA TYR A 127 -15.98 -1.27 4.91
C TYR A 127 -17.25 -1.83 4.28
N CYS A 128 -17.15 -2.92 3.54
CA CYS A 128 -18.26 -3.38 2.73
C CYS A 128 -18.98 -4.55 3.37
N ASN A 129 -20.30 -4.42 3.48
CA ASN A 129 -21.15 -5.51 3.89
C ASN A 129 -21.17 -6.56 2.77
N HIS A 130 -21.08 -7.84 3.15
CA HIS A 130 -21.12 -8.96 2.20
C HIS A 130 -22.42 -9.00 1.40
N GLU A 131 -23.51 -8.48 1.96
CA GLU A 131 -24.86 -8.54 1.39
C GLU A 131 -25.21 -7.31 0.52
N GLU A 132 -24.46 -6.22 0.62
CA GLU A 132 -24.74 -4.97 -0.10
C GLU A 132 -23.67 -4.71 -1.18
N GLY A 133 -24.06 -4.82 -2.45
CA GLY A 133 -23.17 -4.53 -3.57
C GLY A 133 -22.79 -3.05 -3.64
N GLY A 134 -21.52 -2.76 -3.97
CA GLY A 134 -21.07 -1.43 -4.39
C GLY A 134 -20.59 -0.50 -3.28
N CYS A 135 -19.82 -1.00 -2.31
CA CYS A 135 -19.19 -0.16 -1.30
C CYS A 135 -17.73 0.16 -1.65
N ILE A 136 -17.37 1.45 -1.59
CA ILE A 136 -15.98 1.92 -1.48
C ILE A 136 -16.02 3.14 -0.55
N LYS A 137 -15.44 3.02 0.66
CA LYS A 137 -15.23 4.18 1.53
C LYS A 137 -13.79 4.68 1.36
N LYS A 138 -13.59 5.58 0.40
CA LYS A 138 -12.38 6.39 0.24
C LYS A 138 -12.74 7.82 0.67
N VAL A 139 -11.91 8.46 1.48
CA VAL A 139 -12.06 9.87 1.91
C VAL A 139 -11.12 10.74 1.10
#